data_AF-A0A9P8H6Y7-F1
#
_entry.id   AF-A0A9P8H6Y7-F1
#
_cell.length_a   1.000
_cell.length_b   1.000
_cell.length_c   1.000
_cell.angle_alpha   90.00
_cell.angle_beta   90.00
_cell.angle_gamma   90.00
#
_symmetry.space_group_name_H-M   'P 1'
#
loop_
_entity.id
_entity.type
_entity.pdbx_description
1 polymer ?
#
loop_
_entity_poly.entity_id
_entity_poly.type
_entity_poly.pdbx_seq_one_letter_code
_entity_poly.pdbx_strand_id
1 'polypeptide(L)'
;MAKRPRSQSPTGSASGKQDHDFWVSEPIEDRSSTFRAFFSPTMPAKELQNLDQIKDASHRILAWRSPSSQRTLVGNVRTLETGTDDDGERYGGRHVLKVIEEMRVEGAVVVARWYGGVMLGPARFAHIENSAGDAIRAWRQKEDSEGQKRRRVEDEDMEKATLIFELADRDQNILVLRRLLEEKTRHTQPQAGQKPPSSSPLPAPDYSSMPLERLRQFDKARDSTVAFLLKKIDEAEKQNNPRSISPDPVSTQPSKDESAKKGPETAAEEIVNSIQRPASKNEESSEIGTTAESNSVSESKPAKLAPLKPFEEESSDDDDDSGD
;
A
#
# COMPACT_ATOMS: atom_id res chain seq x y z
N MET A 1 -32.80 18.06 -58.58
CA MET A 1 -32.05 17.66 -57.37
C MET A 1 -32.91 17.92 -56.15
N ALA A 2 -33.64 16.91 -55.66
CA ALA A 2 -34.52 17.03 -54.49
C ALA A 2 -33.76 16.70 -53.20
N LYS A 3 -33.86 17.58 -52.20
CA LYS A 3 -33.18 17.48 -50.89
C LYS A 3 -33.84 16.38 -50.05
N ARG A 4 -33.03 15.45 -49.52
CA ARG A 4 -33.47 14.38 -48.62
C ARG A 4 -33.89 14.96 -47.26
N PRO A 5 -34.98 14.49 -46.63
CA PRO A 5 -35.39 14.93 -45.29
C PRO A 5 -34.43 14.39 -44.21
N ARG A 6 -34.15 15.23 -43.21
CA ARG A 6 -33.32 14.87 -42.03
C ARG A 6 -34.08 13.89 -41.14
N SER A 7 -33.44 12.77 -40.78
CA SER A 7 -33.93 11.84 -39.77
C SER A 7 -33.96 12.50 -38.40
N GLN A 8 -35.04 12.29 -37.65
CA GLN A 8 -35.16 12.72 -36.26
C GLN A 8 -34.19 11.91 -35.39
N SER A 9 -33.32 12.60 -34.66
CA SER A 9 -32.45 12.01 -33.66
C SER A 9 -33.29 11.51 -32.48
N PRO A 10 -32.92 10.38 -31.85
CA PRO A 10 -33.67 9.83 -30.72
C PRO A 10 -33.58 10.79 -29.53
N THR A 11 -34.73 11.14 -28.97
CA THR A 11 -34.87 11.84 -27.69
C THR A 11 -34.46 10.89 -26.57
N GLY A 12 -33.16 10.76 -26.32
CA GLY A 12 -32.64 10.18 -25.11
C GLY A 12 -32.71 11.20 -23.99
N SER A 13 -33.56 10.98 -23.00
CA SER A 13 -33.52 11.68 -21.71
C SER A 13 -32.18 11.42 -21.04
N ALA A 14 -31.18 12.25 -21.33
CA ALA A 14 -29.88 12.24 -20.67
C ALA A 14 -29.97 13.02 -19.35
N SER A 15 -30.48 12.37 -18.31
CA SER A 15 -30.10 12.69 -16.93
C SER A 15 -29.25 11.52 -16.42
N GLY A 16 -28.05 11.42 -16.96
CA GLY A 16 -27.01 10.59 -16.35
C GLY A 16 -26.46 11.35 -15.16
N LYS A 17 -27.09 11.20 -13.98
CA LYS A 17 -26.40 11.54 -12.73
C LYS A 17 -25.21 10.59 -12.64
N GLN A 18 -24.00 11.12 -12.76
CA GLN A 18 -22.84 10.35 -12.37
C GLN A 18 -22.93 10.16 -10.86
N ASP A 19 -22.95 8.90 -10.40
CA ASP A 19 -22.90 8.59 -8.97
C ASP A 19 -21.48 8.90 -8.46
N HIS A 20 -21.24 10.16 -8.16
CA HIS A 20 -20.00 10.60 -7.55
C HIS A 20 -20.03 10.30 -6.05
N ASP A 21 -19.10 9.47 -5.57
CA ASP A 21 -18.92 9.22 -4.14
C ASP A 21 -18.29 10.47 -3.48
N PHE A 22 -18.74 10.77 -2.26
CA PHE A 22 -18.22 11.86 -1.46
C PHE A 22 -18.19 11.46 0.01
N TRP A 23 -17.23 12.01 0.74
CA TRP A 23 -16.98 11.73 2.14
C TRP A 23 -17.31 12.96 2.97
N VAL A 24 -17.90 12.71 4.13
CA VAL A 24 -18.43 13.79 4.97
C VAL A 24 -17.71 13.77 6.30
N SER A 25 -17.38 14.95 6.82
CA SER A 25 -16.86 15.08 8.18
C SER A 25 -17.98 14.90 9.21
N GLU A 26 -17.58 14.62 10.44
CA GLU A 26 -18.44 14.86 11.60
C GLU A 26 -18.76 16.36 11.71
N PRO A 27 -19.95 16.73 12.21
CA PRO A 27 -20.31 18.12 12.43
C PRO A 27 -19.51 18.70 13.61
N ILE A 28 -18.92 19.87 13.42
CA ILE A 28 -18.27 20.64 14.47
C ILE A 28 -19.19 21.79 14.88
N GLU A 29 -19.54 21.86 16.16
CA GLU A 29 -20.41 22.91 16.70
C GLU A 29 -19.63 23.87 17.60
N ASP A 30 -19.78 25.18 17.38
CA ASP A 30 -19.20 26.23 18.22
C ASP A 30 -20.10 27.48 18.20
N ARG A 31 -20.54 27.93 19.39
CA ARG A 31 -21.39 29.12 19.58
C ARG A 31 -22.58 29.15 18.60
N SER A 32 -23.32 28.05 18.57
CA SER A 32 -24.48 27.81 17.70
C SER A 32 -24.18 27.80 16.19
N SER A 33 -22.91 27.97 15.78
CA SER A 33 -22.51 27.74 14.40
C SER A 33 -22.13 26.27 14.22
N THR A 34 -22.51 25.69 13.10
CA THR A 34 -22.16 24.30 12.74
C THR A 34 -21.31 24.31 11.48
N PHE A 35 -20.27 23.48 11.47
CA PHE A 35 -19.37 23.28 10.34
C PHE A 35 -19.41 21.82 9.93
N ARG A 36 -19.51 21.57 8.63
CA ARG A 36 -19.47 20.21 8.07
C ARG A 36 -18.81 20.24 6.70
N ALA A 37 -17.85 19.36 6.49
CA ALA A 37 -17.10 19.30 5.24
C ALA A 37 -17.50 18.09 4.40
N PHE A 38 -17.37 18.26 3.10
CA PHE A 38 -17.65 17.29 2.06
C PHE A 38 -16.43 17.23 1.16
N PHE A 39 -15.87 16.05 0.93
CA PHE A 39 -14.73 15.83 0.06
C PHE A 39 -15.09 14.83 -1.04
N SER A 40 -14.66 15.09 -2.26
CA SER A 40 -14.70 14.09 -3.32
C SER A 40 -13.46 14.19 -4.21
N PRO A 41 -12.79 13.06 -4.52
CA PRO A 41 -11.66 13.02 -5.43
C PRO A 41 -12.10 13.13 -6.91
N THR A 42 -13.36 12.82 -7.23
CA THR A 42 -13.84 12.71 -8.61
C THR A 42 -14.99 13.65 -8.96
N MET A 43 -15.76 14.11 -7.97
CA MET A 43 -16.88 15.02 -8.21
C MET A 43 -16.37 16.40 -8.66
N PRO A 44 -16.98 17.03 -9.68
CA PRO A 44 -16.69 18.41 -10.04
C PRO A 44 -16.91 19.37 -8.87
N ALA A 45 -15.98 20.31 -8.69
CA ALA A 45 -15.98 21.26 -7.58
C ALA A 45 -17.33 22.02 -7.42
N LYS A 46 -17.92 22.47 -8.53
CA LYS A 46 -19.21 23.19 -8.53
C LYS A 46 -20.41 22.29 -8.27
N GLU A 47 -20.33 21.01 -8.59
CA GLU A 47 -21.40 20.05 -8.26
C GLU A 47 -21.39 19.75 -6.75
N LEU A 48 -20.20 19.54 -6.19
CA LEU A 48 -20.02 19.35 -4.75
C LEU A 48 -20.51 20.56 -3.93
N GLN A 49 -20.29 21.79 -4.43
CA GLN A 49 -20.75 23.02 -3.77
C GLN A 49 -22.29 23.18 -3.80
N ASN A 50 -22.96 22.51 -4.74
CA ASN A 50 -24.42 22.60 -4.93
C ASN A 50 -25.17 21.36 -4.45
N LEU A 51 -24.56 20.56 -3.55
CA LEU A 51 -25.24 19.43 -2.92
C LEU A 51 -26.51 19.85 -2.19
N ASP A 52 -27.57 19.06 -2.37
CA ASP A 52 -28.87 19.27 -1.72
C ASP A 52 -28.80 19.28 -0.19
N GLN A 53 -27.80 18.61 0.40
CA GLN A 53 -27.60 18.47 1.84
C GLN A 53 -27.04 19.73 2.52
N ILE A 54 -26.54 20.70 1.74
CA ILE A 54 -25.90 21.92 2.25
C ILE A 54 -26.48 23.19 1.63
N LYS A 55 -27.56 23.08 0.85
CA LYS A 55 -28.18 24.22 0.16
C LYS A 55 -28.73 25.30 1.09
N ASP A 56 -29.04 24.91 2.32
CA ASP A 56 -29.53 25.75 3.41
C ASP A 56 -28.40 26.32 4.28
N ALA A 57 -27.14 25.93 4.02
CA ALA A 57 -25.98 26.49 4.72
C ALA A 57 -25.82 27.97 4.39
N SER A 58 -25.38 28.75 5.38
CA SER A 58 -25.15 30.19 5.23
C SER A 58 -23.96 30.47 4.31
N HIS A 59 -22.93 29.61 4.35
CA HIS A 59 -21.75 29.69 3.51
C HIS A 59 -21.32 28.28 3.08
N ARG A 60 -20.94 28.11 1.81
CA ARG A 60 -20.45 26.87 1.20
C ARG A 60 -19.07 27.13 0.58
N ILE A 61 -18.08 27.09 1.44
CA ILE A 61 -16.69 27.42 1.14
C ILE A 61 -16.10 26.29 0.31
N LEU A 62 -15.65 26.57 -0.89
CA LEU A 62 -15.13 25.57 -1.82
C LEU A 62 -13.63 25.77 -2.06
N ALA A 63 -12.88 24.68 -2.12
CA ALA A 63 -11.55 24.65 -2.72
C ALA A 63 -11.33 23.34 -3.47
N TRP A 64 -10.47 23.36 -4.49
CA TRP A 64 -10.14 22.17 -5.25
C TRP A 64 -8.70 22.19 -5.74
N ARG A 65 -8.20 20.99 -6.01
CA ARG A 65 -6.90 20.72 -6.63
C ARG A 65 -7.06 19.56 -7.59
N SER A 66 -6.91 19.80 -8.88
CA SER A 66 -7.10 18.79 -9.93
C SER A 66 -5.93 18.75 -10.91
N PRO A 67 -5.66 17.62 -11.57
CA PRO A 67 -4.71 17.57 -12.68
C PRO A 67 -5.05 18.62 -13.74
N SER A 68 -4.06 19.43 -14.10
CA SER A 68 -4.21 20.39 -15.18
C SER A 68 -4.37 19.64 -16.51
N SER A 69 -5.24 20.15 -17.36
CA SER A 69 -5.38 19.68 -18.75
C SER A 69 -4.18 20.07 -19.62
N GLN A 70 -3.34 21.00 -19.17
CA GLN A 70 -2.16 21.44 -19.88
C GLN A 70 -1.02 20.42 -19.73
N ARG A 71 -0.61 19.81 -20.86
CA ARG A 71 0.61 19.00 -20.92
C ARG A 71 1.81 19.93 -20.94
N THR A 72 2.64 19.88 -19.90
CA THR A 72 3.95 20.52 -19.88
C THR A 72 4.84 19.91 -20.97
N LEU A 73 5.56 20.78 -21.69
CA LEU A 73 6.50 20.36 -22.75
C LEU A 73 7.79 19.75 -22.17
N VAL A 74 8.02 19.89 -20.86
CA VAL A 74 9.28 19.53 -20.18
C VAL A 74 8.98 18.57 -19.04
N GLY A 75 9.29 17.29 -19.25
CA GLY A 75 9.18 16.22 -18.25
C GLY A 75 7.75 15.77 -17.97
N ASN A 76 7.56 14.48 -17.67
CA ASN A 76 6.26 13.88 -17.33
C ASN A 76 5.67 14.36 -15.98
N VAL A 77 5.96 15.59 -15.55
CA VAL A 77 5.45 16.18 -14.31
C VAL A 77 4.03 16.67 -14.56
N ARG A 78 3.05 16.05 -13.88
CA ARG A 78 1.66 16.51 -13.88
C ARG A 78 1.58 17.86 -13.18
N THR A 79 1.23 18.91 -13.92
CA THR A 79 0.85 20.20 -13.33
C THR A 79 -0.51 20.06 -12.66
N LEU A 80 -0.68 20.64 -11.47
CA LEU A 80 -1.94 20.66 -10.75
C LEU A 80 -2.51 22.08 -10.82
N GLU A 81 -3.79 22.17 -11.12
CA GLU A 81 -4.55 23.42 -11.08
C GLU A 81 -5.32 23.48 -9.75
N THR A 82 -5.31 24.65 -9.12
CA THR A 82 -5.99 24.90 -7.85
C THR A 82 -6.99 26.04 -8.00
N GLY A 83 -8.05 26.01 -7.20
CA GLY A 83 -9.02 27.09 -7.15
C GLY A 83 -9.80 27.11 -5.85
N THR A 84 -10.42 28.26 -5.57
CA THR A 84 -11.12 28.54 -4.32
C THR A 84 -12.35 29.41 -4.56
N ASP A 85 -13.35 29.27 -3.71
CA ASP A 85 -14.54 30.12 -3.66
C ASP A 85 -14.97 30.26 -2.18
N ASP A 86 -14.97 31.48 -1.68
CA ASP A 86 -15.23 31.78 -0.26
C ASP A 86 -16.73 31.74 0.10
N ASP A 87 -17.63 31.87 -0.87
CA ASP A 87 -19.10 31.96 -0.66
C ASP A 87 -19.52 32.89 0.50
N GLY A 88 -18.95 34.11 0.55
CA GLY A 88 -19.22 35.11 1.58
C GLY A 88 -18.44 34.94 2.89
N GLU A 89 -17.83 33.78 3.14
CA GLU A 89 -16.92 33.55 4.27
C GLU A 89 -15.50 33.97 3.89
N ARG A 90 -15.22 35.27 3.98
CA ARG A 90 -13.93 35.85 3.58
C ARG A 90 -12.74 35.07 4.13
N TYR A 91 -11.82 34.73 3.21
CA TYR A 91 -10.59 33.96 3.39
C TYR A 91 -10.77 32.45 3.62
N GLY A 92 -12.01 31.96 3.74
CA GLY A 92 -12.29 30.55 4.02
C GLY A 92 -11.72 29.59 2.97
N GLY A 93 -11.86 29.91 1.68
CA GLY A 93 -11.44 29.05 0.57
C GLY A 93 -9.93 28.82 0.56
N ARG A 94 -9.12 29.83 0.92
CA ARG A 94 -7.66 29.67 1.06
C ARG A 94 -7.29 28.71 2.19
N HIS A 95 -8.01 28.75 3.31
CA HIS A 95 -7.79 27.80 4.42
C HIS A 95 -8.12 26.37 4.00
N VAL A 96 -9.21 26.16 3.27
CA VAL A 96 -9.54 24.83 2.72
C VAL A 96 -8.50 24.37 1.70
N LEU A 97 -8.03 25.26 0.82
CA LEU A 97 -7.00 24.91 -0.17
C LEU A 97 -5.69 24.49 0.51
N LYS A 98 -5.24 25.23 1.53
CA LYS A 98 -4.05 24.89 2.32
C LYS A 98 -4.14 23.45 2.86
N VAL A 99 -5.31 23.05 3.36
CA VAL A 99 -5.56 21.70 3.89
C VAL A 99 -5.42 20.62 2.80
N ILE A 100 -5.97 20.86 1.60
CA ILE A 100 -5.82 19.98 0.43
C ILE A 100 -4.35 19.83 0.02
N GLU A 101 -3.60 20.94 0.04
CA GLU A 101 -2.18 20.98 -0.31
C GLU A 101 -1.31 20.23 0.70
N GLU A 102 -1.50 20.50 2.00
CA GLU A 102 -0.79 19.86 3.12
C GLU A 102 -1.03 18.35 3.16
N MET A 103 -2.26 17.92 2.94
CA MET A 103 -2.60 16.49 2.86
C MET A 103 -2.26 15.84 1.52
N ARG A 104 -1.75 16.61 0.54
CA ARG A 104 -1.35 16.14 -0.79
C ARG A 104 -2.43 15.30 -1.46
N VAL A 105 -3.67 15.78 -1.42
CA VAL A 105 -4.80 15.12 -2.09
C VAL A 105 -5.23 15.90 -3.33
N GLU A 106 -5.77 15.17 -4.30
CA GLU A 106 -6.46 15.72 -5.47
C GLU A 106 -7.96 15.53 -5.28
N GLY A 107 -8.75 16.52 -5.70
CA GLY A 107 -10.20 16.54 -5.52
C GLY A 107 -10.73 17.91 -5.14
N ALA A 108 -12.02 17.96 -4.79
CA ALA A 108 -12.71 19.12 -4.30
C ALA A 108 -13.15 18.93 -2.85
N VAL A 109 -13.07 19.99 -2.04
CA VAL A 109 -13.60 20.05 -0.67
C VAL A 109 -14.56 21.22 -0.59
N VAL A 110 -15.72 20.98 0.01
CA VAL A 110 -16.69 22.02 0.39
C VAL A 110 -16.89 21.98 1.89
N VAL A 111 -16.70 23.12 2.56
CA VAL A 111 -17.04 23.29 3.97
C VAL A 111 -18.32 24.13 4.05
N ALA A 112 -19.39 23.49 4.50
CA ALA A 112 -20.65 24.15 4.80
C ALA A 112 -20.61 24.71 6.22
N ARG A 113 -21.01 25.97 6.36
CA ARG A 113 -21.20 26.64 7.64
C ARG A 113 -22.65 27.11 7.78
N TRP A 114 -23.32 26.69 8.84
CA TRP A 114 -24.57 27.27 9.30
C TRP A 114 -24.27 28.31 10.38
N TYR A 115 -24.56 29.58 10.12
CA TYR A 115 -24.23 30.67 11.03
C TYR A 115 -25.20 30.71 12.22
N GLY A 116 -24.66 30.63 13.43
CA GLY A 116 -25.43 30.61 14.68
C GLY A 116 -25.81 31.96 15.28
N GLY A 117 -25.50 33.08 14.64
CA GLY A 117 -25.75 34.42 15.18
C GLY A 117 -24.56 35.06 15.93
N VAL A 118 -23.47 34.32 16.19
CA VAL A 118 -22.29 34.81 16.90
C VAL A 118 -21.06 34.85 15.99
N MET A 119 -20.34 35.97 15.97
CA MET A 119 -19.08 36.08 15.23
C MET A 119 -17.96 35.31 15.93
N LEU A 120 -17.46 34.26 15.28
CA LEU A 120 -16.37 33.41 15.80
C LEU A 120 -14.97 34.05 15.62
N GLY A 121 -14.85 35.10 14.81
CA GLY A 121 -13.54 35.72 14.52
C GLY A 121 -12.58 34.70 13.87
N PRO A 122 -11.28 34.72 14.21
CA PRO A 122 -10.30 33.77 13.66
C PRO A 122 -10.56 32.30 14.00
N ALA A 123 -11.29 32.00 15.08
CA ALA A 123 -11.54 30.62 15.51
C ALA A 123 -12.28 29.78 14.45
N ARG A 124 -13.12 30.43 13.63
CA ARG A 124 -13.83 29.75 12.53
C ARG A 124 -12.90 29.08 11.52
N PHE A 125 -11.71 29.64 11.29
CA PHE A 125 -10.76 29.09 10.33
C PHE A 125 -10.19 27.76 10.82
N ALA A 126 -9.99 27.59 12.12
CA ALA A 126 -9.59 26.30 12.68
C ALA A 126 -10.68 25.23 12.46
N HIS A 127 -11.96 25.59 12.63
CA HIS A 127 -13.08 24.66 12.36
C HIS A 127 -13.21 24.32 10.88
N ILE A 128 -12.98 25.28 9.99
CA ILE A 128 -12.94 25.07 8.55
C ILE A 128 -11.80 24.10 8.19
N GLU A 129 -10.59 24.34 8.70
CA GLU A 129 -9.44 23.47 8.44
C GLU A 129 -9.65 22.05 9.00
N ASN A 130 -10.12 21.94 10.24
CA ASN A 130 -10.35 20.66 10.91
C ASN A 130 -11.42 19.82 10.21
N SER A 131 -12.58 20.41 9.89
CA SER A 131 -13.66 19.70 9.20
C SER A 131 -13.23 19.22 7.81
N ALA A 132 -12.54 20.07 7.03
CA ALA A 132 -11.95 19.68 5.75
C ALA A 132 -10.96 18.50 5.91
N GLY A 133 -10.12 18.57 6.95
CA GLY A 133 -9.22 17.50 7.37
C GLY A 133 -9.93 16.18 7.64
N ASP A 134 -11.01 16.22 8.41
CA ASP A 134 -11.79 15.06 8.81
C ASP A 134 -12.43 14.37 7.61
N ALA A 135 -13.02 15.12 6.67
CA ALA A 135 -13.62 14.55 5.46
C ALA A 135 -12.59 13.83 4.57
N ILE A 136 -11.40 14.40 4.38
CA ILE A 136 -10.31 13.77 3.63
C ILE A 136 -9.78 12.53 4.36
N ARG A 137 -9.66 12.57 5.70
CA ARG A 137 -9.25 11.41 6.49
C ARG A 137 -10.25 10.26 6.40
N ALA A 138 -11.56 10.55 6.39
CA ALA A 138 -12.60 9.55 6.19
C ALA A 138 -12.47 8.85 4.83
N TRP A 139 -12.14 9.60 3.77
CA TRP A 139 -11.83 9.02 2.45
C TRP A 139 -10.62 8.10 2.49
N ARG A 140 -9.49 8.55 3.04
CA ARG A 140 -8.24 7.75 3.12
C ARG A 140 -8.45 6.42 3.84
N GLN A 141 -9.17 6.43 4.96
CA GLN A 141 -9.46 5.20 5.72
C GLN A 141 -10.24 4.17 4.89
N LYS A 142 -11.21 4.63 4.06
CA LYS A 142 -11.96 3.74 3.16
C LYS A 142 -11.05 3.16 2.08
N GLU A 143 -10.27 4.00 1.40
CA GLU A 143 -9.30 3.56 0.37
C GLU A 143 -8.28 2.55 0.92
N ASP A 144 -7.72 2.80 2.10
CA ASP A 144 -6.76 1.89 2.74
C ASP A 144 -7.43 0.55 3.10
N SER A 145 -8.66 0.58 3.60
CA SER A 145 -9.42 -0.63 3.93
C SER A 145 -9.78 -1.46 2.69
N GLU A 146 -10.12 -0.81 1.58
CA GLU A 146 -10.40 -1.47 0.30
C GLU A 146 -9.12 -2.02 -0.32
N GLY A 147 -8.02 -1.28 -0.25
CA GLY A 147 -6.70 -1.74 -0.66
C GLY A 147 -6.25 -2.97 0.11
N GLN A 148 -6.47 -3.00 1.43
CA GLN A 148 -6.14 -4.16 2.27
C GLN A 148 -7.02 -5.37 1.94
N LYS A 149 -8.33 -5.17 1.69
CA LYS A 149 -9.23 -6.24 1.25
C LYS A 149 -8.80 -6.82 -0.10
N ARG A 150 -8.44 -5.97 -1.06
CA ARG A 150 -7.96 -6.40 -2.39
C ARG A 150 -6.69 -7.24 -2.27
N ARG A 151 -5.70 -6.76 -1.52
CA ARG A 151 -4.46 -7.53 -1.26
C ARG A 151 -4.75 -8.87 -0.61
N ARG A 152 -5.65 -8.91 0.38
CA ARG A 152 -6.04 -10.17 1.03
C ARG A 152 -6.69 -11.15 0.06
N VAL A 153 -7.56 -10.68 -0.84
CA VAL A 153 -8.17 -11.53 -1.86
C VAL A 153 -7.12 -12.03 -2.85
N GLU A 154 -6.20 -11.16 -3.28
CA GLU A 154 -5.08 -11.54 -4.16
C GLU A 154 -4.17 -12.60 -3.49
N ASP A 155 -3.86 -12.44 -2.20
CA ASP A 155 -3.09 -13.41 -1.42
C ASP A 155 -3.83 -14.75 -1.28
N GLU A 156 -5.15 -14.72 -1.00
CA GLU A 156 -6.00 -15.92 -0.91
C GLU A 156 -6.11 -16.65 -2.25
N ASP A 157 -6.22 -15.92 -3.37
CA ASP A 157 -6.25 -16.48 -4.72
C ASP A 157 -4.89 -17.07 -5.13
N MET A 158 -3.79 -16.42 -4.76
CA MET A 158 -2.44 -16.91 -4.97
C MET A 158 -2.21 -18.21 -4.18
N GLU A 159 -2.59 -18.25 -2.90
CA GLU A 159 -2.50 -19.46 -2.07
C GLU A 159 -3.37 -20.59 -2.62
N LYS A 160 -4.57 -20.26 -3.11
CA LYS A 160 -5.44 -21.26 -3.76
C LYS A 160 -4.74 -21.86 -4.97
N ALA A 161 -4.12 -21.03 -5.82
CA ALA A 161 -3.41 -21.48 -7.01
C ALA A 161 -2.20 -22.37 -6.67
N THR A 162 -1.42 -22.02 -5.65
CA THR A 162 -0.28 -22.84 -5.19
C THR A 162 -0.75 -24.18 -4.66
N LEU A 163 -1.77 -24.21 -3.80
CA LEU A 163 -2.30 -25.46 -3.23
C LEU A 163 -2.85 -26.41 -4.31
N ILE A 164 -3.52 -25.88 -5.34
CA ILE A 164 -4.00 -26.72 -6.45
C ILE A 164 -2.83 -27.42 -7.15
N PHE A 165 -1.74 -26.70 -7.41
CA PHE A 165 -0.56 -27.27 -8.05
C PHE A 165 0.11 -28.32 -7.16
N GLU A 166 0.35 -28.01 -5.88
CA GLU A 166 1.04 -28.93 -4.99
C GLU A 166 0.21 -30.19 -4.67
N LEU A 167 -1.11 -30.07 -4.53
CA LEU A 167 -2.00 -31.22 -4.34
C LEU A 167 -1.95 -32.19 -5.52
N ALA A 168 -1.87 -31.67 -6.73
CA ALA A 168 -1.72 -32.50 -7.93
C ALA A 168 -0.38 -33.27 -7.91
N ASP A 169 0.71 -32.62 -7.51
CA ASP A 169 2.03 -33.26 -7.39
C ASP A 169 2.05 -34.33 -6.28
N ARG A 170 1.50 -34.01 -5.10
CA ARG A 170 1.37 -34.95 -3.98
C ARG A 170 0.57 -36.19 -4.35
N ASP A 171 -0.52 -36.05 -5.10
CA ASP A 171 -1.29 -37.19 -5.58
C ASP A 171 -0.46 -38.09 -6.51
N GLN A 172 0.36 -37.51 -7.40
CA GLN A 172 1.30 -38.30 -8.22
C GLN A 172 2.33 -39.04 -7.35
N ASN A 173 2.90 -38.35 -6.36
CA ASN A 173 3.86 -38.95 -5.43
C ASN A 173 3.23 -40.12 -4.64
N ILE A 174 1.99 -39.96 -4.16
CA ILE A 174 1.25 -41.04 -3.48
C ILE A 174 1.06 -42.25 -4.40
N LEU A 175 0.73 -42.05 -5.67
CA LEU A 175 0.58 -43.14 -6.63
C LEU A 175 1.90 -43.91 -6.83
N VAL A 176 3.01 -43.19 -7.00
CA VAL A 176 4.35 -43.80 -7.14
C VAL A 176 4.75 -44.56 -5.88
N LEU A 177 4.57 -43.96 -4.70
CA LEU A 177 4.93 -44.59 -3.42
C LEU A 177 4.11 -45.85 -3.14
N ARG A 178 2.81 -45.83 -3.43
CA ARG A 178 1.96 -47.04 -3.30
C ARG A 178 2.47 -48.18 -4.19
N ARG A 179 2.82 -47.87 -5.45
CA ARG A 179 3.37 -48.85 -6.39
C ARG A 179 4.70 -49.43 -5.89
N LEU A 180 5.60 -48.60 -5.37
CA LEU A 180 6.87 -49.05 -4.80
C LEU A 180 6.68 -49.92 -3.55
N LEU A 181 5.71 -49.58 -2.70
CA LEU A 181 5.36 -50.37 -1.52
C LEU A 181 4.83 -51.75 -1.93
N GLU A 182 3.94 -51.83 -2.91
CA GLU A 182 3.44 -53.10 -3.47
C GLU A 182 4.59 -53.96 -4.03
N GLU A 183 5.50 -53.35 -4.79
CA GLU A 183 6.66 -54.07 -5.34
C GLU A 183 7.56 -54.61 -4.23
N LYS A 184 7.91 -53.81 -3.23
CA LYS A 184 8.77 -54.24 -2.11
C LYS A 184 8.12 -55.32 -1.24
N THR A 185 6.84 -55.17 -0.91
CA THR A 185 6.12 -56.15 -0.08
C THR A 185 5.92 -57.48 -0.81
N ARG A 186 5.76 -57.49 -2.14
CA ARG A 186 5.72 -58.73 -2.95
C ARG A 186 7.03 -59.52 -2.91
N HIS A 187 8.17 -58.86 -2.78
CA HIS A 187 9.47 -59.55 -2.65
C HIS A 187 9.65 -60.21 -1.27
N THR A 188 8.95 -59.72 -0.24
CA THR A 188 9.09 -60.21 1.15
C THR A 188 8.07 -61.30 1.53
N GLN A 189 6.92 -61.41 0.83
CA GLN A 189 5.88 -62.43 1.10
C GLN A 189 5.34 -63.11 -0.19
N PRO A 190 5.79 -64.33 -0.53
CA PRO A 190 5.27 -65.07 -1.69
C PRO A 190 3.98 -65.87 -1.44
N GLN A 191 3.46 -65.98 -0.21
CA GLN A 191 2.22 -66.72 0.05
C GLN A 191 1.36 -66.12 1.18
N ALA A 192 0.28 -65.46 0.79
CA ALA A 192 -0.96 -65.42 1.55
C ALA A 192 -2.13 -65.18 0.56
N GLY A 193 -2.93 -66.20 0.30
CA GLY A 193 -4.09 -66.17 -0.59
C GLY A 193 -5.29 -65.41 -0.01
N GLN A 194 -5.12 -64.14 0.34
CA GLN A 194 -6.25 -63.27 0.65
C GLN A 194 -6.46 -62.29 -0.50
N LYS A 195 -7.66 -62.39 -1.09
CA LYS A 195 -8.21 -61.47 -2.09
C LYS A 195 -7.88 -60.03 -1.67
N PRO A 196 -7.26 -59.19 -2.54
CA PRO A 196 -7.03 -57.80 -2.20
C PRO A 196 -8.38 -57.15 -1.88
N PRO A 197 -8.52 -56.35 -0.81
CA PRO A 197 -9.65 -55.44 -0.71
C PRO A 197 -9.56 -54.50 -1.91
N SER A 198 -10.37 -54.79 -2.92
CA SER A 198 -10.51 -54.00 -4.13
C SER A 198 -11.25 -52.69 -3.81
N SER A 199 -10.61 -51.79 -3.07
CA SER A 199 -10.96 -50.38 -3.18
C SER A 199 -10.07 -49.81 -4.28
N SER A 200 -10.55 -49.90 -5.52
CA SER A 200 -10.00 -49.14 -6.63
C SER A 200 -9.77 -47.70 -6.16
N PRO A 201 -8.61 -47.07 -6.43
CA PRO A 201 -8.38 -45.69 -6.04
C PRO A 201 -9.51 -44.83 -6.60
N LEU A 202 -10.24 -44.12 -5.73
CA LEU A 202 -11.19 -43.12 -6.19
C LEU A 202 -10.43 -42.10 -7.05
N PRO A 203 -11.01 -41.64 -8.17
CA PRO A 203 -10.41 -40.61 -9.00
C PRO A 203 -9.99 -39.40 -8.15
N ALA A 204 -8.86 -38.77 -8.50
CA ALA A 204 -8.39 -37.58 -7.81
C ALA A 204 -9.51 -36.52 -7.81
N PRO A 205 -9.82 -35.89 -6.65
CA PRO A 205 -10.80 -34.83 -6.59
C PRO A 205 -10.39 -33.65 -7.48
N ASP A 206 -11.36 -32.97 -8.08
CA ASP A 206 -11.10 -31.72 -8.79
C ASP A 206 -10.83 -30.59 -7.77
N TYR A 207 -9.56 -30.22 -7.62
CA TYR A 207 -9.12 -29.19 -6.68
C TYR A 207 -9.48 -27.77 -7.12
N SER A 208 -9.69 -27.54 -8.43
CA SER A 208 -9.91 -26.19 -8.98
C SER A 208 -11.21 -25.54 -8.48
N SER A 209 -12.25 -26.36 -8.28
CA SER A 209 -13.57 -25.94 -7.84
C SER A 209 -13.74 -25.86 -6.32
N MET A 210 -12.70 -26.17 -5.52
CA MET A 210 -12.81 -26.22 -4.06
C MET A 210 -12.51 -24.87 -3.37
N PRO A 211 -13.12 -24.61 -2.20
CA PRO A 211 -12.74 -23.48 -1.34
C PRO A 211 -11.34 -23.65 -0.76
N LEU A 212 -10.63 -22.54 -0.52
CA LEU A 212 -9.26 -22.50 0.02
C LEU A 212 -9.09 -23.35 1.28
N GLU A 213 -10.03 -23.23 2.23
CA GLU A 213 -9.98 -23.99 3.49
C GLU A 213 -10.05 -25.51 3.27
N ARG A 214 -10.80 -25.95 2.26
CA ARG A 214 -10.88 -27.36 1.90
C ARG A 214 -9.59 -27.84 1.23
N LEU A 215 -8.96 -27.00 0.41
CA LEU A 215 -7.66 -27.29 -0.18
C LEU A 215 -6.58 -27.46 0.89
N ARG A 216 -6.53 -26.58 1.89
CA ARG A 216 -5.61 -26.73 3.05
C ARG A 216 -5.80 -28.05 3.80
N GLN A 217 -7.05 -28.47 3.99
CA GLN A 217 -7.35 -29.75 4.63
C GLN A 217 -6.87 -30.94 3.79
N PHE A 218 -7.09 -30.90 2.48
CA PHE A 218 -6.57 -31.93 1.58
C PHE A 218 -5.06 -31.96 1.61
N ASP A 219 -4.42 -30.80 1.61
CA ASP A 219 -2.97 -30.68 1.57
C ASP A 219 -2.32 -31.38 2.77
N LYS A 220 -2.81 -31.04 3.96
CA LYS A 220 -2.43 -31.69 5.22
C LYS A 220 -2.72 -33.19 5.22
N ALA A 221 -3.86 -33.62 4.66
CA ALA A 221 -4.21 -35.03 4.58
C ALA A 221 -3.30 -35.80 3.60
N ARG A 222 -2.96 -35.22 2.45
CA ARG A 222 -2.03 -35.81 1.47
C ARG A 222 -0.62 -35.90 2.04
N ASP A 223 -0.13 -34.86 2.69
CA ASP A 223 1.18 -34.89 3.37
C ASP A 223 1.26 -35.98 4.42
N SER A 224 0.23 -36.14 5.24
CA SER A 224 0.18 -37.24 6.22
C SER A 224 0.20 -38.63 5.56
N THR A 225 -0.41 -38.76 4.37
CA THR A 225 -0.44 -40.00 3.60
C THR A 225 0.93 -40.31 2.99
N VAL A 226 1.59 -39.31 2.41
CA VAL A 226 2.95 -39.42 1.88
C VAL A 226 3.90 -39.85 3.00
N ALA A 227 3.85 -39.18 4.14
CA ALA A 227 4.67 -39.52 5.31
C ALA A 227 4.42 -40.96 5.81
N PHE A 228 3.15 -41.39 5.84
CA PHE A 228 2.79 -42.76 6.21
C PHE A 228 3.36 -43.81 5.24
N LEU A 229 3.24 -43.57 3.93
CA LEU A 229 3.75 -44.49 2.91
C LEU A 229 5.28 -44.58 2.94
N LEU A 230 5.98 -43.46 3.09
CA LEU A 230 7.44 -43.43 3.25
C LEU A 230 7.86 -44.27 4.46
N LYS A 231 7.24 -44.06 5.62
CA LYS A 231 7.52 -44.86 6.82
C LYS A 231 7.30 -46.36 6.60
N LYS A 232 6.25 -46.74 5.88
CA LYS A 232 5.95 -48.15 5.56
C LYS A 232 6.97 -48.75 4.61
N ILE A 233 7.46 -47.97 3.64
CA ILE A 233 8.54 -48.40 2.75
C ILE A 233 9.82 -48.63 3.54
N ASP A 234 10.18 -47.73 4.46
CA ASP A 234 11.35 -47.88 5.33
C ASP A 234 11.25 -49.14 6.21
N GLU A 235 10.06 -49.42 6.76
CA GLU A 235 9.80 -50.64 7.53
C GLU A 235 9.98 -51.90 6.66
N ALA A 236 9.48 -51.90 5.42
CA ALA A 236 9.64 -53.02 4.49
C ALA A 236 11.10 -53.21 4.03
N GLU A 237 11.84 -52.13 3.82
CA GLU A 237 13.27 -52.18 3.49
C GLU A 237 14.10 -52.78 4.64
N LYS A 238 13.83 -52.37 5.89
CA LYS A 238 14.49 -52.94 7.07
C LYS A 238 14.22 -54.44 7.22
N GLN A 239 13.03 -54.90 6.84
CA GLN A 239 12.69 -56.33 6.85
C GLN A 239 13.37 -57.12 5.72
N ASN A 240 13.52 -56.50 4.53
CA ASN A 240 14.23 -57.11 3.40
C ASN A 240 15.77 -57.09 3.56
N ASN A 241 16.33 -56.29 4.45
CA ASN A 241 17.78 -56.22 4.68
C ASN A 241 18.17 -56.38 6.17
N PRO A 242 18.18 -57.60 6.73
CA PRO A 242 18.64 -57.83 8.10
C PRO A 242 20.18 -57.86 8.26
N ARG A 243 20.98 -57.44 7.27
CA ARG A 243 22.45 -57.45 7.37
C ARG A 243 23.07 -56.08 7.11
N SER A 244 23.09 -55.24 8.14
CA SER A 244 24.24 -54.35 8.41
C SER A 244 24.11 -53.68 9.78
N ILE A 245 23.97 -54.46 10.85
CA ILE A 245 24.42 -54.02 12.17
C ILE A 245 25.22 -55.17 12.78
N SER A 246 26.52 -55.13 12.55
CA SER A 246 27.53 -55.71 13.44
C SER A 246 28.73 -54.77 13.34
N PRO A 247 29.05 -53.98 14.37
CA PRO A 247 30.39 -53.46 14.51
C PRO A 247 31.16 -54.52 15.29
N ASP A 248 32.02 -55.29 14.62
CA ASP A 248 33.07 -55.98 15.35
C ASP A 248 34.41 -55.94 14.59
N PRO A 249 35.52 -55.93 15.33
CA PRO A 249 36.79 -55.32 14.93
C PRO A 249 37.77 -56.38 14.41
N VAL A 250 39.03 -55.95 14.20
CA VAL A 250 40.24 -56.74 13.85
C VAL A 250 40.50 -56.78 12.33
N SER A 251 41.70 -56.61 11.76
CA SER A 251 43.06 -56.18 12.12
C SER A 251 43.93 -56.74 10.99
N THR A 252 44.83 -55.96 10.39
CA THR A 252 46.01 -56.49 9.66
C THR A 252 47.06 -55.36 9.67
N GLN A 253 47.98 -55.32 10.65
CA GLN A 253 49.32 -55.97 10.69
C GLN A 253 50.41 -55.12 9.96
N PRO A 254 51.71 -55.24 10.32
CA PRO A 254 52.43 -54.23 11.09
C PRO A 254 53.75 -53.75 10.45
N SER A 255 54.39 -52.70 10.99
CA SER A 255 55.86 -52.69 11.15
C SER A 255 56.38 -51.49 11.99
N LYS A 256 57.11 -51.88 13.05
CA LYS A 256 58.37 -51.32 13.57
C LYS A 256 58.37 -50.05 14.44
N ASP A 257 58.87 -50.31 15.66
CA ASP A 257 59.90 -49.57 16.42
C ASP A 257 59.63 -48.10 16.76
N GLU A 258 59.91 -47.56 17.93
CA GLU A 258 60.31 -48.04 19.24
C GLU A 258 60.16 -46.77 20.13
N SER A 259 59.67 -46.98 21.35
CA SER A 259 59.54 -46.09 22.51
C SER A 259 60.28 -44.74 22.56
N ALA A 260 59.62 -43.69 23.06
CA ALA A 260 59.68 -43.33 24.50
C ALA A 260 58.90 -42.05 24.92
N LYS A 261 57.99 -42.28 25.89
CA LYS A 261 57.72 -41.52 27.14
C LYS A 261 56.92 -40.19 27.19
N LYS A 262 55.77 -40.34 27.90
CA LYS A 262 55.14 -39.51 28.97
C LYS A 262 54.41 -38.20 28.59
N GLY A 263 53.09 -38.19 28.87
CA GLY A 263 52.14 -37.05 28.78
C GLY A 263 52.23 -36.05 29.95
N PRO A 264 51.13 -35.41 30.44
CA PRO A 264 49.71 -35.44 30.04
C PRO A 264 49.05 -34.04 29.85
N GLU A 265 47.75 -34.05 29.53
CA GLU A 265 46.72 -33.05 29.88
C GLU A 265 46.70 -31.61 29.30
N THR A 266 45.45 -31.20 29.04
CA THR A 266 44.87 -29.84 29.00
C THR A 266 44.77 -29.06 27.68
N ALA A 267 43.55 -28.52 27.53
CA ALA A 267 43.18 -27.22 26.96
C ALA A 267 43.09 -27.07 25.43
N ALA A 268 41.84 -26.79 25.03
CA ALA A 268 41.38 -25.65 24.23
C ALA A 268 41.97 -25.43 22.83
N GLU A 269 41.02 -25.39 21.88
CA GLU A 269 40.83 -24.40 20.82
C GLU A 269 42.02 -23.87 19.98
N GLU A 270 41.66 -23.62 18.71
CA GLU A 270 42.42 -23.02 17.61
C GLU A 270 43.36 -23.91 16.80
N ILE A 271 43.08 -23.99 15.50
CA ILE A 271 43.87 -23.38 14.42
C ILE A 271 43.13 -23.72 13.08
N VAL A 272 42.56 -22.73 12.35
CA VAL A 272 43.25 -21.83 11.37
C VAL A 272 43.62 -22.66 10.12
N ASN A 273 43.35 -22.32 8.85
CA ASN A 273 43.11 -21.08 8.09
C ASN A 273 42.73 -21.58 6.64
N SER A 274 42.33 -20.83 5.60
CA SER A 274 42.98 -19.65 5.03
C SER A 274 42.39 -19.30 3.64
N ILE A 275 42.69 -18.06 3.22
CA ILE A 275 42.92 -17.54 1.85
C ILE A 275 41.69 -17.12 1.01
N GLN A 276 41.62 -15.96 0.34
CA GLN A 276 42.24 -14.63 0.40
C GLN A 276 41.62 -13.81 -0.76
N ARG A 277 41.41 -12.49 -0.60
CA ARG A 277 41.40 -11.55 -1.73
C ARG A 277 42.02 -10.21 -1.31
N PRO A 278 42.93 -9.61 -2.11
CA PRO A 278 43.71 -8.43 -1.71
C PRO A 278 43.11 -7.10 -2.18
N ALA A 279 43.63 -6.04 -1.55
CA ALA A 279 43.31 -4.61 -1.69
C ALA A 279 44.27 -3.83 -2.60
N SER A 280 43.90 -2.60 -2.96
CA SER A 280 44.71 -1.36 -3.14
C SER A 280 43.89 -0.31 -3.94
N LYS A 281 44.00 1.03 -3.85
CA LYS A 281 44.62 2.07 -2.97
C LYS A 281 44.20 3.47 -3.54
N ASN A 282 44.49 4.53 -2.77
CA ASN A 282 44.50 6.00 -3.04
C ASN A 282 43.25 6.77 -2.55
N GLU A 283 43.32 7.59 -1.48
CA GLU A 283 43.89 8.97 -1.32
C GLU A 283 43.12 10.01 -2.18
N GLU A 284 42.60 11.16 -1.70
CA GLU A 284 43.03 12.11 -0.67
C GLU A 284 41.90 13.14 -0.31
N SER A 285 41.94 13.68 0.92
CA SER A 285 41.65 15.08 1.35
C SER A 285 40.23 15.72 1.36
N SER A 286 39.64 15.91 2.54
CA SER A 286 39.70 17.17 3.34
C SER A 286 38.55 17.33 4.35
N GLU A 287 38.89 17.47 5.64
CA GLU A 287 37.99 17.87 6.73
C GLU A 287 38.53 19.15 7.38
N ILE A 288 37.66 20.12 7.72
CA ILE A 288 37.95 21.13 8.75
C ILE A 288 36.65 21.45 9.53
N GLY A 289 36.58 20.93 10.76
CA GLY A 289 36.49 21.68 12.03
C GLY A 289 35.37 22.68 12.28
N THR A 290 34.45 22.29 13.17
CA THR A 290 33.54 23.12 13.97
C THR A 290 34.25 23.74 15.18
N THR A 291 34.01 25.02 15.51
CA THR A 291 33.89 25.53 16.91
C THR A 291 33.24 26.92 16.94
N ALA A 292 32.51 27.18 18.03
CA ALA A 292 31.85 28.43 18.40
C ALA A 292 32.73 29.28 19.33
N GLU A 293 32.63 30.62 19.28
CA GLU A 293 32.32 31.53 20.41
C GLU A 293 32.53 33.03 20.11
N SER A 294 31.53 33.82 20.51
CA SER A 294 31.54 35.17 21.12
C SER A 294 32.36 36.37 20.59
N ASN A 295 31.58 37.44 20.32
CA ASN A 295 31.67 38.83 20.85
C ASN A 295 32.34 39.99 20.09
N SER A 296 31.54 41.07 20.03
CA SER A 296 31.83 42.51 20.15
C SER A 296 32.05 43.41 18.91
N VAL A 297 31.04 44.29 18.74
CA VAL A 297 31.07 45.76 18.53
C VAL A 297 31.84 46.32 17.32
N SER A 298 31.09 46.92 16.39
CA SER A 298 31.42 48.24 15.85
C SER A 298 30.16 48.98 15.36
N GLU A 299 29.92 50.14 15.97
CA GLU A 299 28.99 51.16 15.55
C GLU A 299 29.41 51.78 14.21
N SER A 300 28.45 52.04 13.31
CA SER A 300 28.46 53.26 12.50
C SER A 300 27.03 53.69 12.13
N LYS A 301 26.84 55.01 12.16
CA LYS A 301 25.61 55.80 12.28
C LYS A 301 24.61 55.72 11.11
N PRO A 302 23.35 56.17 11.31
CA PRO A 302 22.25 56.05 10.36
C PRO A 302 22.14 57.25 9.41
N ALA A 303 21.80 56.99 8.14
CA ALA A 303 21.38 57.99 7.17
C ALA A 303 19.86 58.21 7.23
N LYS A 304 19.47 59.48 7.28
CA LYS A 304 18.12 59.98 7.51
C LYS A 304 17.16 59.74 6.33
N LEU A 305 15.93 59.45 6.72
CA LEU A 305 14.68 59.47 5.96
C LEU A 305 14.42 60.84 5.29
N ALA A 306 13.99 60.85 4.03
CA ALA A 306 13.35 61.99 3.39
C ALA A 306 11.89 61.61 3.04
N PRO A 307 10.87 62.42 3.41
CA PRO A 307 9.47 62.12 3.10
C PRO A 307 9.14 62.46 1.65
N LEU A 308 8.47 61.56 0.93
CA LEU A 308 7.82 61.86 -0.33
C LEU A 308 6.52 62.65 -0.07
N LYS A 309 6.34 63.72 -0.85
CA LYS A 309 5.23 64.68 -0.71
C LYS A 309 3.88 64.08 -1.10
N PRO A 310 2.76 64.63 -0.57
CA PRO A 310 1.40 64.29 -0.98
C PRO A 310 1.13 64.73 -2.43
N PHE A 311 0.37 63.92 -3.14
CA PHE A 311 -0.22 64.23 -4.45
C PHE A 311 -1.37 65.23 -4.22
N GLU A 312 -1.22 66.46 -4.73
CA GLU A 312 -2.26 67.48 -4.71
C GLU A 312 -3.30 67.18 -5.79
N GLU A 313 -4.56 67.11 -5.39
CA GLU A 313 -5.73 67.23 -6.25
C GLU A 313 -5.81 68.69 -6.72
N GLU A 314 -5.72 68.92 -8.04
CA GLU A 314 -6.27 70.14 -8.63
C GLU A 314 -7.55 69.79 -9.40
N SER A 315 -8.64 70.24 -8.80
CA SER A 315 -9.93 70.54 -9.41
C SER A 315 -9.86 71.82 -10.25
N SER A 316 -10.38 71.77 -11.48
CA SER A 316 -11.03 72.88 -12.21
C SER A 316 -11.22 72.43 -13.66
N ASP A 317 -12.18 72.90 -14.44
CA ASP A 317 -13.52 73.42 -14.24
C ASP A 317 -14.17 73.23 -15.62
N ASP A 318 -15.48 73.03 -15.60
CA ASP A 318 -16.48 73.17 -16.65
C ASP A 318 -16.06 73.97 -17.91
N ASP A 319 -16.33 73.40 -19.09
CA ASP A 319 -16.90 74.17 -20.20
C ASP A 319 -17.84 73.29 -21.02
N ASP A 320 -19.10 73.73 -21.05
CA ASP A 320 -20.22 73.26 -21.85
C ASP A 320 -19.91 73.25 -23.35
N ASP A 321 -20.28 72.17 -24.06
CA ASP A 321 -20.59 72.25 -25.49
C ASP A 321 -21.86 71.47 -25.80
N SER A 322 -22.97 72.19 -25.71
CA SER A 322 -24.24 71.86 -26.32
C SER A 322 -24.35 72.61 -27.65
N GLY A 323 -24.42 71.87 -28.76
CA GLY A 323 -24.58 72.46 -30.08
C GLY A 323 -25.04 71.46 -31.16
N ASP A 324 -26.36 71.36 -31.28
CA ASP A 324 -27.19 71.08 -32.48
C ASP A 324 -27.01 69.76 -33.27
#